data_AF-A0A375J7C9-F1
#
_entry.id   AF-A0A375J7C9-F1
#
_cell.length_a   1.000
_cell.length_b   1.000
_cell.length_c   1.000
_cell.angle_alpha   90.00
_cell.angle_beta   90.00
_cell.angle_gamma   90.00
#
_symmetry.space_group_name_H-M   'P 1'
#
loop_
_entity.id
_entity.type
_entity.pdbx_description
1 polymer ?
#
loop_
_entity_poly.entity_id
_entity_poly.type
_entity_poly.pdbx_seq_one_letter_code
_entity_poly.pdbx_strand_id
1 'polypeptide(L)' 'MSSIQTTICEAASVVIKPVNFQLHSYEGKTYWFATQTLEVTTHDGHQCSITIHLQEGLNVLMAGDPVVFPPVPASAGEPA' A
#
# COMPACT_ATOMS: atom_id res chain seq x y z
N MET A 1 -11.39 -16.43 -9.54
CA MET A 1 -10.97 -15.08 -9.14
C MET A 1 -11.87 -14.08 -9.84
N SER A 2 -12.55 -13.22 -9.11
CA SER A 2 -13.35 -12.14 -9.69
C SER A 2 -12.42 -11.00 -10.08
N SER A 3 -12.42 -10.60 -11.35
CA SER A 3 -11.71 -9.41 -11.82
C SER A 3 -12.70 -8.25 -12.00
N ILE A 4 -12.35 -7.09 -11.48
CA ILE A 4 -13.09 -5.85 -11.75
C ILE A 4 -12.29 -5.08 -12.80
N GLN A 5 -12.87 -4.89 -13.97
CA GLN A 5 -12.35 -3.97 -14.99
C GLN A 5 -13.28 -2.76 -15.03
N THR A 6 -12.73 -1.59 -14.69
CA THR A 6 -13.49 -0.34 -14.65
C THR A 6 -12.63 0.82 -15.15
N THR A 7 -13.28 1.88 -15.60
CA THR A 7 -12.65 3.15 -15.99
C THR A 7 -13.23 4.23 -15.11
N ILE A 8 -12.38 4.98 -14.42
CA ILE A 8 -12.82 6.04 -13.49
C ILE A 8 -12.98 7.37 -14.25
N CYS A 9 -11.96 7.76 -15.02
CA CYS A 9 -11.93 9.00 -15.79
C CYS A 9 -10.71 9.02 -16.72
N GLU A 10 -10.66 10.00 -17.62
CA GLU A 10 -9.43 10.38 -18.31
C GLU A 10 -8.48 11.10 -17.34
N ALA A 11 -7.27 10.56 -17.21
CA ALA A 11 -6.22 11.11 -16.35
C ALA A 11 -5.29 12.02 -17.16
N ALA A 12 -5.09 13.25 -16.67
CA ALA A 12 -4.04 14.14 -17.14
C ALA A 12 -2.66 13.73 -16.61
N SER A 13 -2.60 13.20 -15.39
CA SER A 13 -1.37 12.67 -14.80
C SER A 13 -1.65 11.57 -13.79
N VAL A 14 -0.70 10.66 -13.65
CA VAL A 14 -0.72 9.61 -12.63
C VAL A 14 0.64 9.59 -11.94
N VAL A 15 0.62 9.71 -10.61
CA VAL A 15 1.81 9.61 -9.76
C VAL A 15 1.61 8.45 -8.81
N ILE A 16 2.49 7.46 -8.89
CA ILE A 16 2.50 6.33 -7.97
C ILE A 16 3.49 6.66 -6.85
N LYS A 17 3.01 6.69 -5.62
CA LYS A 17 3.85 6.94 -4.45
C LYS A 17 4.65 5.70 -4.06
N PRO A 18 5.78 5.89 -3.34
CA PRO A 18 6.48 4.78 -2.69
C PRO A 18 5.55 3.98 -1.77
N VAL A 19 5.90 2.72 -1.54
CA VAL A 19 5.19 1.90 -0.56
C VAL A 19 5.39 2.47 0.84
N ASN A 20 4.31 2.61 1.58
CA ASN A 20 4.32 3.01 2.98
C ASN A 20 4.09 1.78 3.85
N PHE A 21 5.03 1.50 4.75
CA PHE A 21 4.93 0.41 5.73
C PHE A 21 4.55 0.99 7.09
N GLN A 22 3.48 0.46 7.67
CA GLN A 22 2.99 0.89 8.97
C GLN A 22 2.89 -0.29 9.92
N LEU A 23 3.39 -0.09 11.14
CA LEU A 23 3.27 -1.05 12.22
C LEU A 23 1.96 -0.77 12.96
N HIS A 24 1.09 -1.77 13.06
CA HIS A 24 -0.18 -1.66 13.76
C HIS A 24 -0.25 -2.66 14.90
N SER A 25 -0.79 -2.22 16.04
CA SER A 25 -1.07 -3.08 17.17
C SER A 25 -2.58 -3.22 17.36
N TYR A 26 -3.10 -4.43 17.22
CA TYR A 26 -4.51 -4.76 17.42
C TYR A 26 -4.62 -5.99 18.31
N GLU A 27 -5.43 -5.92 19.36
CA GLU A 27 -5.65 -7.02 20.32
C GLU A 27 -4.34 -7.62 20.89
N GLY A 28 -3.35 -6.77 21.19
CA GLY A 28 -2.07 -7.20 21.75
C GLY A 28 -1.11 -7.86 20.74
N LYS A 29 -1.49 -7.94 19.47
CA LYS A 29 -0.62 -8.41 18.38
C LYS A 29 -0.16 -7.24 17.53
N THR A 30 1.12 -7.24 17.21
CA THR A 30 1.73 -6.24 16.35
C THR A 30 1.98 -6.84 14.98
N TYR A 31 1.51 -6.18 13.92
CA TYR A 31 1.68 -6.62 12.54
C TYR A 31 2.05 -5.45 11.63
N TRP A 32 2.82 -5.73 10.58
CA TRP A 32 3.05 -4.79 9.50
C TRP A 32 1.91 -4.87 8.50
N PHE A 33 1.52 -3.72 7.95
CA PHE A 33 0.81 -3.67 6.69
C PHE A 33 1.46 -2.63 5.78
N ALA A 34 1.35 -2.87 4.47
CA ALA A 34 1.84 -1.94 3.47
C ALA A 34 0.69 -1.32 2.69
N THR A 35 0.84 -0.06 2.33
CA THR A 35 -0.05 0.61 1.39
C THR A 35 0.73 1.26 0.26
N GLN A 36 0.11 1.37 -0.90
CA GLN A 36 0.62 2.19 -2.00
C GLN A 36 -0.50 3.07 -2.53
N THR A 37 -0.16 4.35 -2.69
CA THR A 37 -1.10 5.37 -3.12
C THR A 37 -0.83 5.76 -4.57
N LEU A 38 -1.89 5.81 -5.37
CA LEU A 38 -1.91 6.38 -6.71
C LEU A 38 -2.64 7.72 -6.61
N GLU A 39 -1.94 8.79 -6.96
CA GLU A 39 -2.54 10.10 -7.14
C GLU A 39 -2.81 10.30 -8.63
N VAL A 40 -4.07 10.53 -8.97
CA VAL A 40 -4.53 10.78 -10.32
C VAL A 40 -5.01 12.22 -10.41
N THR A 41 -4.44 12.99 -11.32
CA THR A 41 -5.03 14.27 -11.72
C THR A 41 -5.90 14.02 -12.95
N THR A 42 -7.17 14.37 -12.88
CA THR A 42 -8.15 14.20 -13.96
C THR A 42 -7.97 15.30 -15.01
N HIS A 43 -8.49 15.08 -16.23
CA HIS A 43 -8.36 16.04 -17.34
C HIS A 43 -8.94 17.45 -17.04
N ASP A 44 -9.91 17.54 -16.13
CA ASP A 44 -10.51 18.79 -15.65
C ASP A 44 -9.74 19.42 -14.47
N GLY A 45 -8.59 18.84 -14.10
CA GLY A 45 -7.66 19.36 -13.10
C GLY A 45 -7.98 18.94 -11.66
N HIS A 46 -9.03 18.15 -11.42
CA HIS A 46 -9.31 17.62 -10.09
C HIS A 46 -8.32 16.51 -9.70
N GLN A 47 -8.15 16.29 -8.40
CA GLN A 47 -7.28 15.23 -7.88
C GLN A 47 -8.11 14.12 -7.23
N CYS A 48 -7.74 12.89 -7.53
CA CYS A 48 -8.24 11.68 -6.91
C CYS A 48 -7.05 10.90 -6.33
N SER A 49 -7.26 10.25 -5.19
CA SER A 49 -6.24 9.43 -4.54
C SER A 49 -6.81 8.05 -4.27
N ILE A 50 -6.11 7.02 -4.73
CA ILE A 50 -6.47 5.61 -4.54
C ILE A 50 -5.36 4.99 -3.71
N THR A 51 -5.70 4.56 -2.49
CA THR A 51 -4.75 3.86 -1.61
C THR A 51 -5.11 2.39 -1.53
N ILE A 52 -4.14 1.53 -1.82
CA ILE A 52 -4.32 0.08 -1.92
C ILE A 52 -3.49 -0.58 -0.81
N HIS A 53 -4.08 -1.54 -0.11
CA HIS A 53 -3.36 -2.41 0.81
C HIS A 53 -2.61 -3.50 0.02
N LEU A 54 -1.32 -3.65 0.28
CA LEU A 54 -0.48 -4.64 -0.38
C LEU A 54 -0.27 -5.85 0.53
N GLN A 55 -0.30 -7.04 -0.07
CA GLN A 55 0.12 -8.26 0.59
C GLN A 55 1.64 -8.45 0.46
N GLU A 56 2.22 -9.20 1.40
CA GLU A 56 3.61 -9.62 1.33
C GLU A 56 3.88 -10.40 0.03
N GLY A 57 5.02 -10.14 -0.61
CA GLY A 57 5.41 -10.78 -1.87
C GLY A 57 4.73 -10.23 -3.13
N LEU A 58 3.82 -9.26 -3.00
CA LEU A 58 3.24 -8.58 -4.16
C LEU A 58 4.27 -7.67 -4.83
N ASN A 59 4.38 -7.67 -6.16
CA ASN A 59 5.25 -6.71 -6.87
C ASN A 59 4.66 -5.31 -6.79
N VAL A 60 5.49 -4.34 -6.39
CA VAL A 60 5.07 -2.93 -6.28
C VAL A 60 4.84 -2.32 -7.65
N LEU A 61 3.88 -1.39 -7.73
CA LEU A 61 3.42 -0.84 -9.01
C LEU A 61 4.49 -0.02 -9.76
N MET A 62 5.50 0.51 -9.06
CA MET A 62 6.53 1.38 -9.64
C MET A 62 7.86 0.70 -9.98
N ALA A 63 8.21 -0.41 -9.33
CA ALA A 63 9.58 -0.92 -9.37
C ALA A 63 9.69 -2.41 -9.72
N GLY A 64 8.60 -3.18 -9.80
CA GLY A 64 8.68 -4.62 -10.04
C GLY A 64 9.31 -5.42 -8.89
N ASP A 65 9.96 -4.76 -7.93
CA ASP A 65 10.44 -5.34 -6.69
C ASP A 65 9.26 -5.81 -5.81
N PRO A 66 9.39 -6.95 -5.12
CA PRO A 66 8.34 -7.45 -4.24
C PRO A 66 8.26 -6.63 -2.94
N VAL A 67 7.05 -6.52 -2.39
CA VAL A 67 6.80 -5.99 -1.05
C VAL A 67 7.41 -6.96 -0.03
N VAL A 68 8.41 -6.48 0.71
CA VAL A 68 9.04 -7.22 1.82
C VAL A 68 8.67 -6.51 3.12
N PHE A 69 7.94 -7.20 4.00
CA PHE A 69 7.65 -6.65 5.32
C PHE A 69 8.90 -6.70 6.21
N PRO A 70 9.18 -5.63 6.99
CA PRO A 70 10.23 -5.67 7.98
C PRO A 70 9.93 -6.74 9.05
N PRO A 71 10.95 -7.28 9.74
CA PRO A 71 10.71 -8.09 10.92
C PRO A 71 9.92 -7.28 11.97
N VAL A 72 8.92 -7.89 12.59
CA VAL A 72 8.20 -7.27 13.71
C VAL A 72 9.16 -7.22 14.89
N PRO A 73 9.43 -6.04 15.49
CA PRO A 73 10.27 -5.98 16.67
C PRO A 73 9.61 -6.80 17.78
N ALA A 74 10.37 -7.72 18.41
CA ALA A 74 9.92 -8.46 19.56
C ALA A 74 9.43 -7.45 20.62
N SER A 75 8.21 -7.65 21.11
CA SER A 75 7.70 -6.88 22.25
C SER A 75 8.73 -7.01 23.38
N ALA A 76 9.24 -5.89 23.89
CA ALA A 76 10.10 -5.89 25.07
C ALA A 76 9.28 -6.38 26.27
N GLY A 77 9.24 -7.70 26.48
CA GLY A 77 8.39 -8.29 27.52
C GLY A 77 8.31 -9.82 27.57
N GLU A 78 9.24 -10.56 26.96
CA GLU A 78 9.39 -12.00 27.26
C GLU A 78 10.49 -12.17 28.32
N PRO A 79 10.18 -12.66 29.54
CA PRO A 79 11.19 -12.96 30.54
C PRO A 79 11.98 -14.21 30.09
N ALA A 80 13.30 -14.11 30.21
CA ALA A 80 14.20 -15.26 30.16
C ALA A 80 14.03 -16.17 31.39
#